data_AF-A0A9P6WS75-F1
#
_entry.id   AF-A0A9P6WS75-F1
#
_cell.length_a   1.000
_cell.length_b   1.000
_cell.length_c   1.000
_cell.angle_alpha   90.00
_cell.angle_beta   90.00
_cell.angle_gamma   90.00
#
_symmetry.space_group_name_H-M   'P 1'
#
loop_
_entity.id
_entity.type
_entity.pdbx_description
1 polymer ?
#
loop_
_entity_poly.entity_id
_entity_poly.type
_entity_poly.pdbx_seq_one_letter_code
_entity_poly.pdbx_strand_id
1 'polypeptide(L)'
;MLPGGLRWRRSGRMDLRNHRKIAVIDNEVAYVGSQNLAGPGFVPGHPNRELVARVRGPAVAHLEAVFASDCCCPAARPTRTATRVMRWQR
;
A
#
# COMPACT_ATOMS: atom_id res chain seq x y z
N MET A 1 -36.96 -22.23 -0.02
CA MET A 1 -35.93 -22.14 1.03
C MET A 1 -34.69 -22.84 0.51
N LEU A 2 -33.62 -22.10 0.20
CA LEU A 2 -32.39 -22.68 -0.32
C LEU A 2 -31.60 -23.36 0.82
N PRO A 3 -31.02 -24.55 0.59
CA PRO A 3 -30.30 -25.29 1.62
C PRO A 3 -28.95 -24.62 1.87
N GLY A 4 -28.89 -23.81 2.92
CA GLY A 4 -27.68 -23.04 3.25
C GLY A 4 -28.08 -21.76 3.93
N GLY A 5 -28.48 -21.86 5.20
CA GLY A 5 -28.88 -20.73 6.01
C GLY A 5 -27.80 -19.64 6.10
N LEU A 6 -28.05 -18.67 6.99
CA LEU A 6 -27.26 -17.47 7.29
C LEU A 6 -25.79 -17.72 7.77
N ARG A 7 -25.16 -18.81 7.35
CA ARG A 7 -23.79 -19.23 7.64
C ARG A 7 -22.75 -18.57 6.71
N TRP A 8 -23.12 -18.22 5.48
CA TRP A 8 -22.19 -17.52 4.56
C TRP A 8 -21.86 -16.09 5.03
N ARG A 9 -22.74 -15.45 5.81
CA ARG A 9 -22.49 -14.14 6.44
C ARG A 9 -21.48 -14.19 7.60
N ARG A 10 -20.92 -15.36 7.93
CA ARG A 10 -19.86 -15.54 8.93
C ARG A 10 -18.51 -15.99 8.34
N SER A 11 -18.30 -15.84 7.03
CA SER A 11 -16.94 -15.81 6.45
C SER A 11 -16.26 -14.47 6.80
N GLY A 12 -16.21 -14.17 8.10
CA GLY A 12 -15.58 -12.97 8.62
C GLY A 12 -14.08 -13.12 8.49
N ARG A 13 -13.47 -12.19 7.74
CA ARG A 13 -12.06 -12.15 7.33
C ARG A 13 -11.76 -12.96 6.06
N MET A 14 -12.40 -12.60 4.96
CA MET A 14 -11.60 -12.51 3.73
C MET A 14 -10.42 -11.59 4.05
N ASP A 15 -9.20 -12.02 3.74
CA ASP A 15 -7.95 -11.37 4.07
C ASP A 15 -7.83 -9.99 3.38
N LEU A 16 -8.62 -9.01 3.84
CA LEU A 16 -8.69 -7.65 3.31
C LEU A 16 -7.51 -6.85 3.86
N ARG A 17 -6.33 -7.21 3.40
CA ARG A 17 -5.10 -6.45 3.67
C ARG A 17 -5.03 -5.28 2.72
N ASN A 18 -4.44 -4.19 3.21
CA ASN A 18 -4.12 -3.07 2.34
C ASN A 18 -3.09 -3.53 1.29
N HIS A 19 -3.50 -3.57 0.03
CA HIS A 19 -2.67 -4.02 -1.09
C HIS A 19 -1.96 -2.87 -1.81
N ARG A 20 -2.17 -1.62 -1.35
CA ARG A 20 -1.54 -0.43 -1.90
C ARG A 20 -0.05 -0.40 -1.54
N LYS A 21 0.77 -0.11 -2.55
CA LYS A 21 2.23 0.06 -2.42
C LYS A 21 2.52 1.46 -2.92
N ILE A 22 2.69 2.37 -1.97
CA ILE A 22 2.82 3.80 -2.21
C ILE A 22 4.05 4.28 -1.42
N ALA A 23 4.92 5.05 -2.08
CA ALA A 23 6.00 5.79 -1.43
C ALA A 23 5.91 7.24 -1.87
N VAL A 24 5.90 8.17 -0.92
CA VAL A 24 5.91 9.61 -1.18
C VAL A 24 7.17 10.20 -0.57
N ILE A 25 7.91 10.97 -1.37
CA ILE A 25 9.20 11.54 -1.02
C ILE A 25 9.10 13.06 -1.12
N ASP A 26 9.26 13.72 0.02
CA ASP A 26 9.30 15.17 0.19
C ASP A 26 8.15 15.94 -0.48
N ASN A 27 7.02 15.26 -0.70
CA ASN A 27 5.83 15.78 -1.39
C ASN A 27 6.07 16.27 -2.83
N GLU A 28 7.21 15.91 -3.43
CA GLU A 28 7.58 16.29 -4.80
C GLU A 28 7.48 15.12 -5.79
N VAL A 29 7.73 13.89 -5.31
CA VAL A 29 7.70 12.69 -6.12
C VAL A 29 7.03 11.55 -5.36
N ALA A 30 6.23 10.76 -6.08
CA ALA A 30 5.64 9.55 -5.54
C ALA A 30 5.88 8.35 -6.47
N TYR A 31 5.94 7.18 -5.87
CA TYR A 31 5.99 5.90 -6.56
C TYR A 31 4.76 5.09 -6.17
N VAL A 32 4.09 4.53 -7.17
CA VAL A 32 2.92 3.67 -6.99
C VAL A 32 2.96 2.54 -8.00
N GLY A 33 2.60 1.33 -7.58
CA GLY A 33 2.64 0.17 -8.47
C GLY A 33 2.49 -1.17 -7.76
N SER A 34 2.96 -2.22 -8.43
CA SER A 34 2.88 -3.59 -7.94
C SER A 34 4.09 -4.02 -7.10
N GLN A 35 5.23 -3.31 -7.24
CA GLN A 35 6.51 -3.62 -6.59
C GLN A 35 6.43 -3.64 -5.07
N ASN A 36 6.63 -4.83 -4.50
CA ASN A 36 6.97 -4.99 -3.09
C ASN A 36 8.46 -4.70 -2.83
N LEU A 37 8.83 -4.43 -1.58
CA LEU A 37 10.24 -4.34 -1.16
C LEU A 37 10.87 -5.75 -1.07
N ALA A 38 10.93 -6.42 -2.22
CA ALA A 38 11.46 -7.76 -2.40
C ALA A 38 12.47 -7.75 -3.56
N GLY A 39 13.57 -8.49 -3.39
CA GLY A 39 14.58 -8.64 -4.43
C GLY A 39 14.02 -9.37 -5.67
N PRO A 40 14.63 -9.19 -6.85
CA PRO A 40 14.17 -9.83 -8.08
C PRO A 40 14.20 -11.36 -8.02
N GLY A 41 15.08 -11.95 -7.19
CA GLY A 41 15.16 -13.40 -6.95
C GLY A 41 14.46 -13.87 -5.68
N PHE A 42 13.53 -13.08 -5.11
CA PHE A 42 12.86 -13.44 -3.86
C PHE A 42 12.13 -14.79 -3.93
N VAL A 43 11.60 -15.14 -5.10
CA VAL A 43 11.02 -16.47 -5.38
C VAL A 43 11.93 -17.21 -6.38
N PRO A 44 12.55 -18.33 -5.99
CA PRO A 44 13.37 -19.13 -6.90
C PRO A 44 12.59 -19.55 -8.15
N GLY A 45 13.19 -19.37 -9.34
CA GLY A 45 12.56 -19.70 -10.62
C GLY A 45 11.47 -18.73 -11.09
N HIS A 46 11.06 -17.76 -10.26
CA HIS A 46 10.03 -16.78 -10.57
C HIS A 46 10.59 -15.36 -10.36
N PRO A 47 11.28 -14.80 -11.36
CA PRO A 47 11.86 -13.47 -11.23
C PRO A 47 10.74 -12.44 -11.03
N ASN A 48 10.88 -11.62 -9.98
CA ASN A 48 9.88 -10.60 -9.69
C ASN A 48 9.91 -9.50 -10.76
N ARG A 49 8.86 -9.41 -11.57
CA ARG A 49 8.69 -8.41 -12.63
C ARG A 49 7.49 -7.54 -12.30
N GLU A 50 7.76 -6.28 -12.03
CA GLU A 50 6.79 -5.36 -11.43
C GLU A 50 6.66 -4.11 -12.28
N LEU A 51 5.49 -3.48 -12.25
CA LEU A 51 5.24 -2.19 -12.88
C LEU A 51 5.11 -1.11 -11.81
N VAL A 52 5.92 -0.07 -11.92
CA VAL A 52 5.90 1.08 -11.01
C VAL A 52 5.85 2.36 -11.82
N ALA A 53 4.87 3.21 -11.51
CA ALA A 53 4.77 4.55 -12.04
C ALA A 53 5.51 5.53 -11.11
N ARG A 54 6.31 6.41 -11.71
CA ARG A 54 6.85 7.59 -11.03
C ARG A 54 5.92 8.77 -11.32
N VAL A 55 5.38 9.37 -10.28
CA VAL A 55 4.43 10.49 -10.33
C VAL A 55 5.10 11.75 -9.85
N ARG A 56 4.88 12.86 -10.55
CA ARG A 56 5.33 14.22 -10.20
C ARG A 56 4.19 15.21 -10.41
N GLY A 57 4.28 16.37 -9.76
CA GLY A 57 3.28 17.43 -9.85
C GLY A 57 2.09 17.21 -8.90
N PRO A 58 0.95 17.89 -9.13
CA PRO A 58 -0.15 17.96 -8.17
C PRO A 58 -0.75 16.60 -7.75
N ALA A 59 -0.60 15.57 -8.59
CA ALA A 59 -1.03 14.22 -8.29
C ALA A 59 -0.31 13.59 -7.06
N VAL A 60 0.88 14.08 -6.69
CA VAL A 60 1.62 13.61 -5.51
C VAL A 60 0.84 13.88 -4.22
N ALA A 61 0.16 15.02 -4.11
CA ALA A 61 -0.64 15.36 -2.94
C ALA A 61 -1.80 14.38 -2.70
N HIS A 62 -2.42 13.86 -3.78
CA HIS A 62 -3.45 12.84 -3.67
C HIS A 62 -2.90 11.52 -3.12
N LEU A 63 -1.70 11.11 -3.58
CA LEU A 63 -1.02 9.91 -3.08
C LEU A 63 -0.58 10.07 -1.62
N GLU A 64 -0.15 11.27 -1.22
CA GLU A 64 0.17 11.59 0.17
C GLU A 64 -1.06 11.50 1.07
N ALA A 65 -2.20 12.04 0.64
CA ALA A 65 -3.44 11.97 1.40
C ALA A 65 -3.89 10.52 1.63
N VAL A 66 -3.80 9.68 0.59
CA VAL A 66 -4.09 8.23 0.67
C VAL A 66 -3.12 7.52 1.61
N PHE A 67 -1.83 7.88 1.56
CA PHE A 67 -0.84 7.33 2.49
C PHE A 67 -1.14 7.73 3.94
N ALA A 68 -1.45 9.00 4.16
CA ALA A 68 -1.73 9.56 5.48
C ALA A 68 -3.00 8.95 6.11
N SER A 69 -4.04 8.65 5.31
CA SER A 69 -5.25 7.98 5.81
C SER A 69 -4.96 6.58 6.33
N ASP A 70 -3.99 5.88 5.72
CA ASP A 70 -3.64 4.51 6.09
C ASP A 70 -2.72 4.47 7.32
N CYS A 71 -1.91 5.51 7.51
CA CYS A 71 -0.97 5.65 8.62
C CYS A 71 -1.60 6.17 9.92
N CYS A 72 -2.94 6.15 10.06
CA CYS A 72 -3.70 6.73 11.18
C CYS A 72 -3.20 6.25 12.57
N CYS A 73 -2.15 6.90 13.06
CA CYS A 73 -1.72 6.95 14.44
C CYS A 73 -1.27 8.40 14.69
N PRO A 74 -1.84 9.14 15.66
CA PRO A 74 -1.63 10.57 15.83
C PRO A 74 -0.18 11.04 16.11
N ALA A 75 0.80 10.13 16.16
CA ALA A 75 2.19 10.45 16.43
C ALA A 75 2.98 10.97 15.21
N ALA A 76 2.44 10.88 13.99
CA ALA A 76 3.12 11.38 12.80
C ALA A 76 2.91 12.89 12.65
N ARG A 77 3.63 13.70 13.45
CA ARG A 77 3.78 15.13 13.19
C ARG A 77 4.23 15.33 11.73
N PRO A 78 3.71 16.34 11.00
CA PRO A 78 4.19 16.66 9.68
C PRO A 78 5.60 17.29 9.81
N THR A 79 6.63 16.46 9.88
CA THR A 79 8.01 16.89 9.70
C THR A 79 8.25 17.09 8.20
N ARG A 80 8.69 18.30 7.86
CA ARG A 80 8.82 18.89 6.52
C ARG A 80 9.85 18.19 5.60
N THR A 81 10.44 17.09 6.04
CA THR A 81 11.50 16.36 5.35
C THR A 81 11.47 14.93 5.88
N ALA A 82 10.65 14.08 5.27
CA ALA A 82 10.56 12.69 5.65
C ALA A 82 10.11 11.90 4.43
N THR A 83 11.05 11.14 3.85
CA THR A 83 10.72 10.04 2.95
C THR A 83 9.76 9.10 3.70
N ARG A 84 8.50 9.05 3.27
CA ARG A 84 7.47 8.22 3.89
C ARG A 84 7.31 6.95 3.06
N VAL A 85 7.82 5.86 3.62
CA VAL A 85 7.65 4.51 3.08
C VAL A 85 6.80 3.74 4.07
N MET A 86 5.67 3.22 3.61
CA MET A 86 4.84 2.36 4.46
C MET A 86 5.56 1.02 4.59
N ARG A 87 6.05 0.73 5.80
CA ARG A 87 6.59 -0.60 6.11
C ARG A 87 5.44 -1.49 6.55
N TRP A 88 5.22 -2.56 5.78
CA TRP A 88 4.21 -3.57 6.06
C TRP A 88 4.46 -4.22 7.44
N GLN A 89 3.46 -4.16 8.33
CA GLN A 89 3.40 -5.02 9.52
C GLN A 89 2.79 -6.37 9.10
N ARG A 90 3.43 -7.46 9.50
CA ARG A 90 2.90 -8.81 9.35
C ARG A 90 1.61 -9.01 10.13
#